data_AF-A0A814NW99-F1
#
_entry.id   AF-A0A814NW99-F1
#
_cell.length_a   1.000
_cell.length_b   1.000
_cell.length_c   1.000
_cell.angle_alpha   90.00
_cell.angle_beta   90.00
_cell.angle_gamma   90.00
#
_symmetry.space_group_name_H-M   'P 1'
#
loop_
_entity.id
_entity.type
_entity.pdbx_description
1 polymer ?
#
loop_
_entity_poly.entity_id
_entity_poly.type
_entity_poly.pdbx_seq_one_letter_code
_entity_poly.pdbx_strand_id
1 'polypeptide(L)'
;MHALTYYSSNKNKFRLRATIDHLPKTRSNAGDKVTLTNFEDDQTLQCGNHYDRSKVVAVNPRLFGVSDSDWINKYKDAEPNSIPWCGKQIRLTVNGGKYNKVFTIADTCQPCAGKKCDGAPKCDYDNVIDFATEQNVREIIKAITGENDDGLVNTNKVSWQILN
;
A
#
# COMPACT_ATOMS: atom_id res chain seq x y z
N MET A 1 -26.66 -19.72 56.43
CA MET A 1 -25.20 -19.88 56.61
C MET A 1 -24.67 -20.80 55.53
N HIS A 2 -23.66 -20.33 54.79
CA HIS A 2 -22.67 -21.00 53.91
C HIS A 2 -23.13 -22.20 53.05
N ALA A 3 -23.25 -22.08 51.72
CA ALA A 3 -22.20 -21.92 50.69
C ALA A 3 -21.32 -23.17 50.50
N LEU A 4 -21.37 -23.74 49.29
CA LEU A 4 -20.22 -24.22 48.50
C LEU A 4 -20.76 -24.75 47.15
N THR A 5 -20.77 -23.88 46.14
CA THR A 5 -20.89 -24.30 44.74
C THR A 5 -19.57 -23.95 44.06
N TYR A 6 -18.95 -24.97 43.46
CA TYR A 6 -17.66 -24.93 42.79
C TYR A 6 -17.59 -23.82 41.73
N TYR A 7 -16.69 -22.84 41.92
CA TYR A 7 -16.23 -21.94 40.86
C TYR A 7 -15.05 -22.61 40.15
N SER A 8 -15.26 -23.12 38.94
CA SER A 8 -14.18 -23.31 37.97
C SER A 8 -14.42 -22.31 36.83
N SER A 9 -13.90 -21.09 37.02
CA SER A 9 -13.81 -20.13 35.92
C SER A 9 -12.65 -20.57 35.03
N ASN A 10 -12.93 -21.43 34.07
CA ASN A 10 -11.98 -21.71 32.99
C ASN A 10 -11.94 -20.46 32.10
N LYS A 11 -11.20 -19.44 32.56
CA LYS A 11 -10.83 -18.27 31.75
C LYS A 11 -9.90 -18.80 30.67
N ASN A 12 -10.50 -19.24 29.56
CA ASN A 12 -9.82 -19.34 28.29
C ASN A 12 -9.24 -17.96 28.01
N LYS A 13 -7.96 -17.79 28.40
CA LYS A 13 -7.08 -16.76 27.89
C LYS A 13 -7.05 -16.98 26.38
N PHE A 14 -7.94 -16.32 25.66
CA PHE A 14 -7.74 -16.02 24.26
C PHE A 14 -6.47 -15.18 24.21
N ARG A 15 -5.33 -15.87 24.07
CA ARG A 15 -4.15 -15.30 23.43
C ARG A 15 -4.63 -14.96 22.02
N LEU A 16 -5.07 -13.72 21.82
CA LEU A 16 -5.06 -13.07 20.53
C LEU A 16 -3.61 -13.12 20.05
N ARG A 17 -3.25 -14.20 19.37
CA ARG A 17 -2.16 -14.17 18.41
C ARG A 17 -2.58 -13.09 17.43
N ALA A 18 -1.85 -11.98 17.41
CA ALA A 18 -1.89 -11.04 16.32
C ALA A 18 -1.61 -11.85 15.05
N THR A 19 -2.66 -12.08 14.28
CA THR A 19 -2.55 -12.71 12.97
C THR A 19 -1.85 -11.69 12.09
N ILE A 20 -0.54 -11.89 11.94
CA ILE A 20 0.24 -11.36 10.85
C ILE A 20 -0.48 -11.73 9.53
N ASP A 21 -0.64 -10.73 8.67
CA ASP A 21 -0.83 -10.83 7.23
C ASP A 21 -2.13 -11.40 6.67
N HIS A 22 -3.18 -10.59 6.66
CA HIS A 22 -4.05 -10.58 5.48
C HIS A 22 -4.40 -9.13 5.16
N LEU A 23 -4.03 -8.67 3.96
CA LEU A 23 -4.70 -7.53 3.33
C LEU A 23 -6.22 -7.70 3.50
N PRO A 24 -6.99 -6.60 3.61
CA PRO A 24 -8.45 -6.70 3.76
C PRO A 24 -9.03 -7.69 2.75
N LYS A 25 -10.12 -8.40 3.10
CA LYS A 25 -10.71 -9.52 2.33
C LYS A 25 -11.26 -9.17 0.92
N THR A 26 -10.85 -8.04 0.39
CA THR A 26 -11.04 -7.53 -0.96
C THR A 26 -9.64 -7.22 -1.50
N ARG A 27 -9.16 -7.53 -2.69
CA ARG A 27 -9.54 -8.54 -3.68
C ARG A 27 -8.40 -8.84 -4.68
N SER A 28 -7.17 -8.37 -4.46
CA SER A 28 -6.05 -8.56 -5.38
C SER A 28 -4.70 -8.38 -4.69
N ASN A 29 -3.89 -9.44 -4.65
CA ASN A 29 -2.46 -9.35 -4.32
C ASN A 29 -1.61 -9.16 -5.59
N ALA A 30 -2.24 -9.04 -6.75
CA ALA A 30 -1.60 -8.81 -8.03
C ALA A 30 -2.58 -8.17 -9.02
N GLY A 31 -2.06 -7.53 -10.05
CA GLY A 31 -2.86 -7.00 -11.14
C GLY A 31 -2.00 -6.53 -12.31
N ASP A 32 -2.64 -6.33 -13.45
CA ASP A 32 -1.95 -5.96 -14.70
C ASP A 32 -2.19 -4.50 -15.11
N LYS A 33 -2.82 -3.71 -14.23
CA LYS A 33 -3.09 -2.28 -14.48
C LYS A 33 -2.61 -1.44 -13.31
N VAL A 34 -1.88 -0.38 -13.61
CA VAL A 34 -1.31 0.53 -12.61
C VAL A 34 -1.22 1.96 -13.17
N THR A 35 -1.34 2.94 -12.28
CA THR A 35 -0.99 4.33 -12.53
C THR A 35 0.30 4.63 -11.78
N LEU A 36 1.36 4.95 -12.51
CA LEU A 36 2.67 5.25 -11.96
C LEU A 36 2.82 6.76 -11.83
N THR A 37 3.25 7.21 -10.66
CA THR A 37 3.46 8.64 -10.35
C THR A 37 4.68 8.78 -9.44
N ASN A 38 5.10 10.00 -9.14
CA ASN A 38 6.09 10.27 -8.09
C ASN A 38 5.58 11.33 -7.10
N PHE A 39 6.03 11.18 -5.85
CA PHE A 39 5.90 12.17 -4.79
C PHE A 39 7.27 12.66 -4.34
N GLU A 40 7.37 13.97 -4.13
CA GLU A 40 8.58 14.63 -3.62
C GLU A 40 8.50 14.90 -2.12
N ASP A 41 7.39 14.53 -1.45
CA ASP A 41 7.18 14.85 -0.04
C ASP A 41 8.38 14.41 0.80
N ASP A 42 8.98 15.39 1.48
CA ASP A 42 10.00 15.28 2.51
C ASP A 42 9.38 14.95 3.89
N GLN A 43 8.07 14.69 3.89
CA GLN A 43 7.27 14.44 5.08
C GLN A 43 7.52 13.05 5.68
N THR A 44 7.04 12.91 6.92
CA THR A 44 6.96 11.64 7.63
C THR A 44 6.04 10.69 6.86
N LEU A 45 6.56 9.51 6.51
CA LEU A 45 5.80 8.50 5.78
C LEU A 45 4.84 7.78 6.73
N GLN A 46 3.63 7.45 6.28
CA GLN A 46 2.60 6.84 7.15
C GLN A 46 3.03 5.48 7.72
N CYS A 47 3.94 4.74 7.06
CA CYS A 47 4.47 3.48 7.56
C CYS A 47 5.75 3.63 8.42
N GLY A 48 6.14 4.87 8.77
CA GLY A 48 7.29 5.19 9.61
C GLY A 48 8.49 5.78 8.87
N ASN A 49 9.49 6.24 9.63
CA ASN A 49 10.54 7.15 9.16
C ASN A 49 11.95 6.53 9.12
N HIS A 50 12.19 5.41 8.41
CA HIS A 50 13.55 4.86 8.25
C HIS A 50 13.73 4.09 6.93
N TYR A 51 13.24 4.65 5.84
CA TYR A 51 13.29 3.99 4.54
C TYR A 51 14.29 4.64 3.59
N ASP A 52 15.01 3.80 2.84
CA ASP A 52 15.78 4.23 1.67
C ASP A 52 14.82 4.67 0.58
N ARG A 53 14.72 5.99 0.33
CA ARG A 53 13.78 6.57 -0.64
C ARG A 53 13.91 5.97 -2.04
N SER A 54 15.10 5.50 -2.43
CA SER A 54 15.31 4.88 -3.74
C SER A 54 14.61 3.52 -3.89
N LYS A 55 14.07 2.95 -2.81
CA LYS A 55 13.48 1.61 -2.75
C LYS A 55 12.06 1.58 -2.23
N VAL A 56 11.39 2.73 -2.12
CA VAL A 56 10.04 2.80 -1.56
C VAL A 56 9.02 3.47 -2.45
N VAL A 57 7.77 3.10 -2.19
CA VAL A 57 6.58 3.61 -2.85
C VAL A 57 5.49 3.90 -1.82
N ALA A 58 4.62 4.84 -2.16
CA ALA A 58 3.29 4.96 -1.61
C ALA A 58 2.30 4.22 -2.51
N VAL A 59 1.21 3.73 -1.94
CA VAL A 59 0.17 3.02 -2.69
C VAL A 59 -1.20 3.61 -2.39
N ASN A 60 -2.06 3.70 -3.41
CA ASN A 60 -3.47 3.96 -3.12
C ASN A 60 -4.09 2.66 -2.57
N PRO A 61 -4.70 2.65 -1.38
CA PRO A 61 -5.20 1.43 -0.76
C PRO A 61 -6.40 0.82 -1.54
N ARG A 62 -7.05 1.58 -2.42
CA ARG A 62 -8.03 1.05 -3.40
C ARG A 62 -7.40 0.03 -4.36
N LEU A 63 -6.08 0.07 -4.55
CA LEU A 63 -5.32 -0.94 -5.30
C LEU A 63 -5.54 -2.34 -4.70
N PHE A 64 -5.75 -2.38 -3.38
CA PHE A 64 -6.07 -3.59 -2.61
C PHE A 64 -7.56 -3.65 -2.27
N GLY A 65 -8.44 -2.97 -3.01
CA GLY A 65 -9.88 -3.00 -2.78
C GLY A 65 -10.34 -2.38 -1.45
N VAL A 66 -9.51 -1.59 -0.78
CA VAL A 66 -9.94 -0.83 0.41
C VAL A 66 -10.99 0.20 -0.01
N SER A 67 -12.14 0.18 0.65
CA SER A 67 -13.19 1.16 0.40
C SER A 67 -12.83 2.53 1.00
N ASP A 68 -13.39 3.61 0.45
CA ASP A 68 -13.26 4.95 1.02
C ASP A 68 -13.72 5.03 2.48
N SER A 69 -14.75 4.26 2.83
CA SER A 69 -15.25 4.16 4.20
C SER A 69 -14.22 3.51 5.12
N ASP A 70 -13.59 2.41 4.68
CA ASP A 70 -12.53 1.75 5.46
C ASP A 70 -11.31 2.65 5.60
N TRP A 71 -10.91 3.35 4.53
CA TRP A 71 -9.84 4.35 4.60
C TRP A 71 -10.11 5.39 5.69
N ILE A 72 -11.27 6.07 5.62
CA ILE A 72 -11.62 7.15 6.55
C ILE A 72 -11.72 6.63 7.99
N ASN A 73 -12.38 5.49 8.19
CA ASN A 73 -12.76 5.04 9.53
C ASN A 73 -11.71 4.16 10.20
N LYS A 74 -10.76 3.59 9.46
CA LYS A 74 -9.81 2.61 9.98
C LYS A 74 -8.35 2.96 9.75
N TYR A 75 -7.99 3.60 8.64
CA TYR A 75 -6.58 3.64 8.20
C TYR A 75 -5.98 5.03 8.09
N LYS A 76 -6.78 6.09 7.87
CA LYS A 76 -6.23 7.44 7.64
C LYS A 76 -5.36 7.95 8.80
N ASP A 77 -5.74 7.63 10.04
CA ASP A 77 -5.06 8.04 11.28
C ASP A 77 -4.49 6.83 12.04
N ALA A 78 -4.38 5.68 11.38
CA ALA A 78 -3.89 4.47 12.03
C ALA A 78 -2.39 4.53 12.27
N GLU A 79 -1.96 3.92 13.38
CA GLU A 79 -0.55 3.66 13.63
C GLU A 79 0.03 2.75 12.54
N PRO A 80 1.32 2.91 12.16
CA PRO A 80 1.96 2.15 11.08
C PRO A 80 1.75 0.62 11.16
N ASN A 81 1.78 0.06 12.37
CA ASN A 81 1.62 -1.38 12.61
C ASN A 81 0.19 -1.91 12.38
N SER A 82 -0.78 -1.02 12.26
CA SER A 82 -2.20 -1.33 12.07
C SER A 82 -2.62 -1.23 10.61
N ILE A 83 -1.71 -0.77 9.73
CA ILE A 83 -1.94 -0.58 8.30
C ILE A 83 -1.46 -1.84 7.54
N PRO A 84 -2.36 -2.60 6.88
CA PRO A 84 -2.01 -3.92 6.32
C PRO A 84 -0.97 -3.93 5.20
N TRP A 85 -0.80 -2.82 4.49
CA TRP A 85 0.18 -2.71 3.40
C TRP A 85 1.53 -2.18 3.86
N CYS A 86 1.63 -1.62 5.07
CA CYS A 86 2.88 -1.05 5.55
C CYS A 86 3.97 -2.12 5.72
N GLY A 87 5.15 -1.84 5.18
CA GLY A 87 6.30 -2.75 5.20
C GLY A 87 6.20 -3.94 4.24
N LYS A 88 5.09 -4.08 3.50
CA LYS A 88 4.96 -5.10 2.46
C LYS A 88 5.82 -4.75 1.26
N GLN A 89 6.24 -5.78 0.54
CA GLN A 89 6.99 -5.63 -0.68
C GLN A 89 6.06 -5.72 -1.88
N ILE A 90 6.26 -4.85 -2.87
CA ILE A 90 5.56 -4.88 -4.14
C ILE A 90 6.56 -5.07 -5.28
N ARG A 91 6.32 -6.09 -6.10
CA ARG A 91 7.10 -6.38 -7.31
C ARG A 91 6.40 -5.76 -8.51
N LEU A 92 7.15 -5.07 -9.35
CA LEU A 92 6.68 -4.54 -10.64
C LEU A 92 7.39 -5.23 -11.79
N THR A 93 6.61 -5.72 -12.75
CA THR A 93 7.10 -6.44 -13.92
C THR A 93 6.65 -5.75 -15.20
N VAL A 94 7.60 -5.47 -16.11
CA VAL A 94 7.33 -4.82 -17.41
C VAL A 94 7.87 -5.68 -18.53
N ASN A 95 7.15 -5.71 -19.66
CA ASN A 95 7.59 -6.34 -20.91
C ASN A 95 8.10 -7.79 -20.72
N GLY A 96 7.34 -8.60 -20.00
CA GLY A 96 7.69 -10.03 -19.77
C GLY A 96 8.92 -10.26 -18.90
N GLY A 97 9.29 -9.29 -18.04
CA GLY A 97 10.37 -9.45 -17.06
C GLY A 97 11.64 -8.66 -17.36
N LYS A 98 11.69 -7.88 -18.45
CA LYS A 98 12.84 -7.01 -18.76
C LYS A 98 13.09 -5.95 -17.68
N TYR A 99 12.02 -5.49 -17.05
CA TYR A 99 12.08 -4.77 -15.79
C TYR A 99 11.35 -5.62 -14.75
N ASN A 100 12.05 -5.90 -13.66
CA ASN A 100 11.51 -6.67 -12.53
C ASN A 100 12.16 -6.15 -11.24
N LYS A 101 11.49 -5.21 -10.56
CA LYS A 101 12.01 -4.59 -9.33
C LYS A 101 11.03 -4.76 -8.19
N VAL A 102 11.57 -4.79 -6.98
CA VAL A 102 10.83 -4.89 -5.73
C VAL A 102 11.02 -3.60 -4.94
N PHE A 103 9.92 -3.05 -4.44
CA PHE A 103 9.87 -1.85 -3.62
C PHE A 103 9.18 -2.17 -2.30
N THR A 104 9.55 -1.46 -1.24
CA THR A 104 8.81 -1.51 0.03
C THR A 104 7.72 -0.46 0.03
N ILE A 105 6.52 -0.85 0.43
CA ILE A 105 5.43 0.09 0.66
C ILE A 105 5.69 0.77 1.99
N ALA A 106 6.02 2.06 1.93
CA ALA A 106 6.39 2.86 3.08
C ALA A 106 5.39 3.99 3.37
N ASP A 107 4.44 4.22 2.47
CA ASP A 107 3.48 5.30 2.61
C ASP A 107 2.16 4.99 1.91
N THR A 108 1.18 5.88 2.08
CA THR A 108 -0.14 5.76 1.46
C THR A 108 -0.44 6.94 0.56
N CYS A 109 -0.72 6.65 -0.71
CA CYS A 109 -1.27 7.64 -1.64
C CYS A 109 -2.75 7.83 -1.28
N GLN A 110 -3.07 8.90 -0.54
CA GLN A 110 -4.39 9.10 0.04
C GLN A 110 -5.50 9.09 -1.02
N PRO A 111 -6.50 8.19 -0.93
CA PRO A 111 -7.64 8.21 -1.84
C PRO A 111 -8.56 9.40 -1.55
N CYS A 112 -9.12 9.98 -2.60
CA CYS A 112 -10.10 11.06 -2.48
C CYS A 112 -11.46 10.52 -2.09
N ALA A 113 -11.66 10.36 -0.79
CA ALA A 113 -12.87 9.81 -0.20
C ALA A 113 -14.02 10.83 -0.16
N GLY A 114 -14.48 11.28 -1.34
CA GLY A 114 -15.68 12.13 -1.50
C GLY A 114 -15.54 13.59 -1.08
N LYS A 115 -14.31 14.11 -0.86
CA LYS A 115 -14.00 15.52 -0.60
C LYS A 115 -12.80 15.98 -1.45
N LYS A 116 -12.52 17.30 -1.45
CA LYS A 116 -11.24 17.82 -1.99
C LYS A 116 -10.09 17.03 -1.37
N CYS A 117 -9.23 16.51 -2.23
CA CYS A 117 -8.07 15.74 -1.81
C CYS A 117 -7.11 16.69 -1.09
N ASP A 118 -6.82 16.41 0.19
CA ASP A 118 -5.73 17.08 0.91
C ASP A 118 -4.35 16.54 0.44
N GLY A 119 -4.35 15.53 -0.44
CA GLY A 119 -3.17 15.00 -1.14
C GLY A 119 -3.11 15.41 -2.62
N ALA A 120 -1.96 15.19 -3.26
CA ALA A 120 -1.74 15.54 -4.66
C ALA A 120 -2.78 14.86 -5.58
N PRO A 121 -3.26 15.54 -6.65
CA PRO A 121 -4.28 15.02 -7.59
C PRO A 121 -3.87 13.73 -8.32
N LYS A 122 -2.64 13.26 -8.10
CA LYS A 122 -2.09 12.02 -8.62
C LYS A 122 -2.67 10.77 -7.93
N CYS A 123 -3.17 10.88 -6.70
CA CYS A 123 -3.74 9.76 -5.94
C CYS A 123 -5.22 9.44 -6.27
N ASP A 124 -5.87 10.19 -7.16
CA ASP A 124 -7.29 10.04 -7.47
C ASP A 124 -7.62 8.72 -8.19
N TYR A 125 -6.64 8.11 -8.84
CA TYR A 125 -6.82 6.82 -9.50
C TYR A 125 -6.87 5.68 -8.49
N ASP A 126 -7.68 4.67 -8.75
CA ASP A 126 -7.84 3.53 -7.84
C ASP A 126 -6.61 2.60 -7.79
N ASN A 127 -5.68 2.75 -8.73
CA ASN A 127 -4.58 1.82 -8.98
C ASN A 127 -3.20 2.49 -8.96
N VAL A 128 -2.97 3.42 -8.03
CA VAL A 128 -1.73 4.21 -7.98
C VAL A 128 -0.62 3.48 -7.23
N ILE A 129 0.57 3.49 -7.83
CA ILE A 129 1.86 3.25 -7.18
C ILE A 129 2.69 4.51 -7.38
N ASP A 130 2.96 5.20 -6.27
CA ASP A 130 3.59 6.51 -6.25
C ASP A 130 5.02 6.38 -5.72
N PHE A 131 6.02 6.74 -6.51
CA PHE A 131 7.42 6.48 -6.16
C PHE A 131 8.01 7.66 -5.41
N ALA A 132 8.83 7.36 -4.39
CA ALA A 132 9.53 8.38 -3.62
C ALA A 132 10.67 9.07 -4.40
N THR A 133 11.03 8.56 -5.58
CA THR A 133 12.00 9.16 -6.50
C THR A 133 11.47 9.15 -7.93
N GLU A 134 11.64 10.28 -8.61
CA GLU A 134 11.31 10.43 -10.03
C GLU A 134 12.11 9.46 -10.92
N GLN A 135 13.37 9.21 -10.56
CA GLN A 135 14.26 8.30 -11.29
C GLN A 135 13.65 6.90 -11.47
N ASN A 136 13.00 6.36 -10.44
CA ASN A 136 12.36 5.04 -10.53
C ASN A 136 11.21 5.02 -11.53
N VAL A 137 10.40 6.09 -11.56
CA VAL A 137 9.30 6.24 -12.52
C VAL A 137 9.84 6.32 -13.94
N ARG A 138 10.84 7.18 -14.17
CA ARG A 138 11.48 7.34 -15.49
C ARG A 138 12.04 6.03 -16.02
N GLU A 139 12.68 5.22 -15.17
CA GLU A 139 13.21 3.92 -15.58
C GLU A 139 12.12 2.95 -16.04
N ILE A 140 10.97 2.95 -15.35
CA ILE A 140 9.82 2.12 -15.74
C ILE A 140 9.19 2.64 -17.02
N ILE A 141 8.99 3.95 -17.14
CA ILE A 141 8.42 4.55 -18.35
C ILE A 141 9.31 4.26 -19.55
N LYS A 142 10.63 4.43 -19.42
CA LYS A 142 11.59 4.03 -20.45
C LYS A 142 11.50 2.55 -20.79
N ALA A 143 11.31 1.68 -19.81
CA ALA A 143 11.10 0.26 -20.07
C ALA A 143 9.80 0.01 -20.86
N ILE A 144 8.75 0.81 -20.67
CA ILE A 144 7.45 0.69 -21.35
C ILE A 144 7.48 1.28 -22.78
N THR A 145 8.01 2.48 -22.93
CA THR A 145 7.88 3.32 -24.15
C THR A 145 9.16 3.41 -24.96
N GLY A 146 10.32 3.19 -24.34
CA GLY A 146 11.64 3.50 -24.90
C GLY A 146 12.05 4.96 -24.72
N GLU A 147 11.20 5.80 -24.13
CA GLU A 147 11.40 7.24 -23.98
C GLU A 147 11.64 7.63 -22.51
N ASN A 148 12.37 8.72 -22.29
CA ASN A 148 12.53 9.28 -20.95
C ASN A 148 11.40 10.28 -20.70
N ASP A 149 10.42 9.89 -19.89
CA ASP A 149 9.31 10.74 -19.47
C ASP A 149 9.13 10.53 -17.94
N ASP A 150 8.80 11.60 -17.23
CA ASP A 150 8.54 11.67 -15.78
C ASP A 150 7.05 11.76 -15.43
N GLY A 151 6.19 11.73 -16.45
CA GLY A 151 4.77 11.93 -16.32
C GLY A 151 4.02 10.81 -15.58
N LEU A 152 2.77 11.12 -15.25
CA LEU A 152 1.79 10.13 -14.80
C LEU A 152 1.52 9.13 -15.93
N VAL A 153 1.70 7.84 -15.67
CA VAL A 153 1.44 6.78 -16.65
C VAL A 153 0.43 5.78 -16.12
N ASN A 154 -0.79 5.83 -16.68
CA ASN A 154 -1.81 4.79 -16.48
C ASN A 154 -1.70 3.75 -17.60
N THR A 155 -1.35 2.51 -17.24
CA THR A 155 -0.96 1.51 -18.22
C THR A 155 -1.35 0.10 -17.82
N ASN A 156 -1.51 -0.76 -18.83
CA ASN A 156 -1.67 -2.21 -18.69
C ASN A 156 -0.40 -3.00 -19.06
N LYS A 157 0.73 -2.30 -19.28
CA LYS A 157 2.02 -2.90 -19.65
C LYS A 157 2.89 -3.24 -18.43
N VAL A 158 2.41 -2.92 -17.24
CA VAL A 158 3.09 -3.18 -15.96
C VAL A 158 2.16 -4.02 -15.11
N SER A 159 2.63 -5.20 -14.73
CA SER A 159 1.98 -6.00 -13.70
C SER A 159 2.64 -5.77 -12.35
N TRP A 160 1.84 -5.85 -11.30
CA TRP A 160 2.28 -5.70 -9.92
C TRP A 160 1.87 -6.90 -9.09
N GLN A 161 2.64 -7.19 -8.04
CA GLN A 161 2.35 -8.27 -7.10
C GLN A 161 2.85 -7.90 -5.71
N ILE A 162 2.00 -8.05 -4.69
CA ILE A 162 2.42 -8.04 -3.29
C ILE A 162 3.13 -9.34 -2.95
N LEU A 163 4.34 -9.22 -2.42
CA LEU A 163 5.12 -10.33 -1.89
C LEU A 163 4.83 -10.46 -0.39
N ASN A 164 4.51 -11.69 0.03
CA ASN A 164 4.29 -12.03 1.43
C ASN A 164 5.61 -12.31 2.14
#